data_AF-A0A9W6B107-F1
#
_entry.id   AF-A0A9W6B107-F1
#
_cell.length_a   1.000
_cell.length_b   1.000
_cell.length_c   1.000
_cell.angle_alpha   90.00
_cell.angle_beta   90.00
_cell.angle_gamma   90.00
#
_symmetry.space_group_name_H-M   'P 1'
#
loop_
_entity.id
_entity.type
_entity.pdbx_description
1 polymer ?
#
loop_
_entity_poly.entity_id
_entity_poly.type
_entity_poly.pdbx_seq_one_letter_code
_entity_poly.pdbx_strand_id
1 'polypeptide(L)'
;MLTLNLDRRLGNQEVMLSDSSTGQLTGVRIPSLSVGSRVVQWTFVPADHDHEGFAYAGFFKEGQVIESFSGVTKYKINFIN
;
A
#
# COMPACT_ATOMS: atom_id res chain seq x y z
N MET A 1 11.23 0.37 10.08
CA MET A 1 10.89 0.29 8.65
C MET A 1 10.45 -1.14 8.38
N LEU A 2 9.27 -1.32 7.81
CA LEU A 2 8.65 -2.62 7.53
C LEU A 2 8.62 -2.86 6.02
N THR A 3 8.62 -4.12 5.60
CA THR A 3 8.41 -4.48 4.20
C THR A 3 6.94 -4.84 3.99
N LEU A 4 6.30 -4.24 2.99
CA LEU A 4 4.94 -4.51 2.56
C LEU A 4 4.99 -5.46 1.35
N ASN A 5 4.65 -6.73 1.56
CA ASN A 5 4.75 -7.76 0.52
C ASN A 5 3.50 -7.79 -0.37
N LEU A 6 3.59 -7.27 -1.58
CA LEU A 6 2.44 -7.10 -2.47
C LEU A 6 2.41 -8.13 -3.59
N ASP A 7 1.27 -8.78 -3.80
CA ASP A 7 1.00 -9.56 -5.00
C ASP A 7 1.04 -8.64 -6.23
N ARG A 8 1.83 -9.04 -7.22
CA ARG A 8 2.04 -8.32 -8.49
C ARG A 8 0.78 -8.09 -9.31
N ARG A 9 -0.25 -8.92 -9.12
CA ARG A 9 -1.55 -8.79 -9.80
C ARG A 9 -2.32 -7.55 -9.32
N LEU A 10 -1.92 -6.96 -8.20
CA LEU A 10 -2.43 -5.70 -7.65
C LEU A 10 -3.96 -5.64 -7.64
N GLY A 11 -4.53 -6.00 -6.49
CA GLY A 11 -5.95 -5.84 -6.21
C GLY A 11 -6.17 -5.63 -4.72
N ASN A 12 -7.44 -5.69 -4.30
CA ASN A 12 -7.75 -5.79 -2.88
C ASN A 12 -7.17 -7.11 -2.37
N GLN A 13 -6.30 -7.04 -1.38
CA GLN A 13 -5.54 -8.19 -0.91
C GLN A 13 -5.15 -8.03 0.56
N GLU A 14 -5.17 -9.14 1.28
CA GLU A 14 -4.46 -9.22 2.55
C GLU A 14 -2.96 -9.19 2.27
N VAL A 15 -2.24 -8.39 3.04
CA VAL A 15 -0.80 -8.18 2.92
C VAL A 15 -0.15 -8.58 4.22
N MET A 16 0.90 -9.38 4.12
CA MET A 16 1.77 -9.71 5.25
C MET A 16 2.99 -8.78 5.26
N LEU A 17 3.31 -8.23 6.43
CA LEU A 17 4.49 -7.43 6.66
C LEU A 17 5.72 -8.29 7.00
N SER A 18 6.91 -7.70 6.96
CA SER A 18 8.17 -8.40 7.29
C SER A 18 8.26 -8.94 8.72
N ASP A 19 7.44 -8.43 9.64
CA ASP A 19 7.36 -8.90 11.04
C ASP A 19 6.24 -9.92 11.26
N SER A 20 5.64 -10.43 10.18
CA SER A 20 4.52 -11.39 10.18
C SER A 20 3.17 -10.82 10.61
N SER A 21 3.08 -9.53 10.93
CA SER A 21 1.78 -8.86 11.05
C SER A 21 1.09 -8.79 9.69
N THR A 22 -0.23 -8.60 9.70
CA THR A 22 -1.03 -8.53 8.48
C THR A 22 -1.84 -7.24 8.42
N GLY A 23 -2.35 -6.94 7.24
CA GLY A 23 -3.29 -5.85 7.02
C GLY A 23 -4.01 -5.99 5.69
N GLN A 24 -4.98 -5.12 5.46
CA GLN A 24 -5.72 -5.06 4.21
C GLN A 24 -5.24 -3.91 3.34
N LEU A 25 -4.88 -4.22 2.09
CA LEU A 25 -4.63 -3.25 1.05
C LEU A 25 -5.83 -3.19 0.11
N THR A 26 -6.38 -2.00 -0.09
CA THR A 26 -7.50 -1.77 -1.00
C THR A 26 -7.18 -0.66 -2.00
N GLY A 27 -7.69 -0.78 -3.23
CA GLY A 27 -7.45 0.18 -4.30
C GLY A 27 -8.75 0.75 -4.85
N VAL A 28 -8.85 2.08 -4.94
CA VAL A 28 -9.97 2.78 -5.60
C VAL A 28 -9.46 3.57 -6.79
N ARG A 29 -10.12 3.42 -7.95
CA ARG A 29 -9.81 4.21 -9.15
C ARG A 29 -10.45 5.59 -9.02
N ILE A 30 -9.61 6.62 -8.99
CA ILE A 30 -10.05 8.01 -8.99
C ILE A 30 -10.05 8.50 -10.45
N PRO A 31 -11.22 8.87 -11.01
CA PRO A 31 -11.27 9.50 -12.31
C PRO A 31 -10.62 10.87 -12.22
N SER A 32 -9.64 11.15 -13.09
CA SER A 32 -9.11 12.50 -13.22
C SER A 32 -9.90 13.28 -14.27
N LEU A 33 -9.94 14.61 -14.13
CA LEU A 33 -10.60 15.51 -15.09
C LEU A 33 -9.95 15.49 -16.49
N SER A 34 -8.71 14.99 -16.59
CA SER A 34 -8.03 14.76 -17.87
C SER A 34 -8.48 13.44 -18.51
N VAL A 35 -8.98 13.51 -19.73
CA VAL A 35 -9.40 12.35 -20.54
C VAL A 35 -8.30 11.29 -20.59
N GLY A 36 -8.61 10.08 -20.13
CA GLY A 36 -7.72 8.91 -20.19
C GLY A 36 -6.81 8.69 -18.98
N SER A 37 -6.69 9.65 -18.07
CA SER A 37 -5.86 9.50 -16.87
C SER A 37 -6.72 8.95 -15.70
N ARG A 38 -6.37 7.75 -15.23
CA ARG A 38 -6.93 7.13 -14.02
C ARG A 38 -5.79 6.90 -13.05
N VAL A 39 -5.91 7.44 -11.84
CA VAL A 39 -4.99 7.17 -10.74
C VAL A 39 -5.66 6.16 -9.81
N VAL A 40 -4.91 5.18 -9.31
CA VAL A 40 -5.39 4.33 -8.22
C VAL A 40 -4.90 4.93 -6.92
N GLN A 41 -5.83 5.21 -6.01
CA GLN A 41 -5.51 5.46 -4.62
C GLN A 41 -5.56 4.13 -3.88
N TRP A 42 -4.44 3.78 -3.28
CA TRP A 42 -4.28 2.62 -2.42
C TRP A 42 -4.39 3.05 -0.97
N THR A 43 -5.14 2.29 -0.18
CA THR A 43 -5.23 2.45 1.26
C THR A 43 -4.83 1.13 1.92
N PHE A 44 -3.83 1.20 2.80
CA PHE A 44 -3.43 0.07 3.63
C PHE A 44 -3.92 0.29 5.06
N VAL A 45 -4.56 -0.73 5.64
CA VAL A 45 -5.05 -0.74 7.01
C VAL A 45 -4.46 -1.96 7.71
N PRO A 46 -3.56 -1.79 8.70
CA PRO A 46 -3.04 -2.92 9.48
C PRO A 46 -4.17 -3.59 10.29
N ALA A 47 -4.05 -4.89 10.52
CA ALA A 47 -5.02 -5.66 11.31
C ALA A 47 -4.77 -5.55 12.83
N ASP A 48 -3.57 -5.13 13.22
CA ASP A 48 -3.18 -4.90 14.61
C ASP A 48 -3.32 -3.42 15.03
N HIS A 49 -2.97 -3.14 16.28
CA HIS A 49 -2.96 -1.80 16.86
C HIS A 49 -1.56 -1.19 16.98
N ASP A 50 -0.52 -1.93 16.60
CA ASP A 50 0.88 -1.52 16.75
C ASP A 50 1.37 -0.77 15.52
N HIS A 51 0.73 -0.99 14.37
CA HIS A 51 1.06 -0.37 13.10
C HIS A 51 0.03 0.68 12.69
N GLU A 52 0.47 1.60 11.83
CA GLU A 52 -0.37 2.67 11.31
C GLU A 52 -0.49 2.56 9.78
N GLY A 53 -1.71 2.66 9.28
CA GLY A 53 -1.98 2.61 7.84
C GLY A 53 -1.40 3.78 7.04
N PHE A 54 -1.63 3.72 5.73
CA PHE A 54 -1.29 4.80 4.80
C PHE A 54 -2.33 4.93 3.69
N ALA A 55 -2.32 6.08 3.02
CA ALA A 55 -2.94 6.28 1.72
C ALA A 55 -1.90 6.74 0.69
N TYR A 56 -1.88 6.14 -0.49
CA TYR A 56 -0.93 6.43 -1.55
C TYR A 56 -1.61 6.45 -2.92
N ALA A 57 -1.45 7.53 -3.68
CA ALA A 57 -2.01 7.66 -5.02
C ALA A 57 -0.91 7.47 -6.08
N GLY A 58 -1.03 6.43 -6.90
CA GLY A 58 -0.08 6.14 -7.98
C GLY A 58 0.19 4.66 -8.19
N PHE A 59 1.21 4.38 -8.99
CA PHE A 59 1.71 3.02 -9.18
C PHE A 59 2.76 2.71 -8.11
N PHE A 60 2.73 1.49 -7.58
CA PHE A 60 3.80 0.98 -6.75
C PHE A 60 5.04 0.67 -7.59
N LYS A 61 6.22 0.84 -6.99
CA LYS A 61 7.51 0.43 -7.56
C LYS A 61 8.25 -0.42 -6.54
N GLU A 62 9.02 -1.40 -7.03
CA GLU A 62 9.87 -2.23 -6.19
C GLU A 62 10.84 -1.36 -5.37
N GLY A 63 10.92 -1.60 -4.06
CA GLY A 63 11.76 -0.84 -3.15
C GLY A 63 11.28 0.58 -2.83
N GLN A 64 10.14 1.03 -3.35
CA GLN A 64 9.53 2.31 -2.99
C GLN A 64 9.24 2.37 -1.49
N VAL A 65 9.43 3.54 -0.88
CA VAL A 65 9.07 3.78 0.52
C VAL A 65 7.81 4.65 0.58
N ILE A 66 6.84 4.22 1.37
CA ILE A 66 5.61 4.94 1.69
C ILE A 66 5.56 5.14 3.20
N GLU A 67 5.20 6.35 3.63
CA GLU A 67 5.09 6.67 5.04
C GLU A 67 3.64 6.49 5.51
N SER A 68 3.47 6.11 6.77
CA SER A 68 2.17 6.06 7.44
C SER A 68 1.56 7.45 7.58
N PHE A 69 0.29 7.55 7.97
CA PHE A 69 -0.39 8.84 8.11
C PHE A 69 0.34 9.84 9.03
N SER A 70 0.96 9.38 10.11
CA SER A 70 1.77 10.22 11.00
C SER A 70 3.23 10.42 10.54
N GLY A 71 3.68 9.66 9.53
CA GLY A 71 5.08 9.65 9.09
C GLY A 71 6.04 8.82 9.96
N VAL A 72 5.55 8.23 11.06
CA VAL A 72 6.37 7.45 12.00
C VAL A 72 6.79 6.10 11.40
N THR A 73 5.85 5.40 10.77
CA THR A 73 6.11 4.10 10.17
C THR A 73 6.41 4.25 8.68
N LYS A 74 7.41 3.50 8.21
CA LYS A 74 7.82 3.49 6.80
C LYS A 74 7.69 2.08 6.25
N TYR A 75 6.99 1.96 5.12
CA TYR A 75 6.70 0.73 4.40
C TYR A 75 7.50 0.69 3.11
N LYS A 76 8.42 -0.27 2.99
CA LYS A 76 9.13 -0.55 1.75
C LYS A 76 8.34 -1.58 0.93
N ILE A 77 8.04 -1.26 -0.33
CA ILE A 77 7.35 -2.18 -1.23
C ILE A 77 8.29 -3.32 -1.64
N ASN A 78 7.80 -4.55 -1.54
CA ASN A 78 8.40 -5.74 -2.11
C ASN A 78 7.32 -6.52 -2.88
N PHE A 79 7.53 -6.74 -4.17
CA PHE A 79 6.60 -7.52 -4.97
C PHE A 79 6.85 -9.02 -4.83
N ILE A 80 5.80 -9.75 -4.48
CA ILE A 80 5.76 -11.21 -4.44
C ILE A 80 4.92 -11.74 -5.62
N ASN A 81 5.24 -12.96 -6.06
CA ASN A 81 4.54 -13.62 -7.18
C ASN A 81 3.22 -14.24 -6.74
#